data_AF-A0A1Q7YJL3-F1
#
_entry.id   AF-A0A1Q7YJL3-F1
#
_cell.length_a   1.000
_cell.length_b   1.000
_cell.length_c   1.000
_cell.angle_alpha   90.00
_cell.angle_beta   90.00
_cell.angle_gamma   90.00
#
_symmetry.space_group_name_H-M   'P 1'
#
loop_
_entity.id
_entity.type
_entity.pdbx_description
1 polymer ?
#
loop_
_entity_poly.entity_id
_entity_poly.type
_entity_poly.pdbx_seq_one_letter_code
_entity_poly.pdbx_strand_id
1 'polypeptide(L)'
;MTMNSSTQLDKSLGTALNGHGTIAIRVVVLEKGMAPSASPASVDEAPVDAAPDELLPDTDKRPTSTFLEEPKRGRQCCVFLINGQRQHAWDNQFIVRDLELKYLRNRMIVVVDCDGLKLEAHAQLMQGSRHQFFEGNVYFDLESRVLATLKGDPDLRRLEEEAEDDISSLEAGDEAVKAALDQLIEAHHEAASHIASGASQTGDTTQGGTEGVREQTQEVVIEDEPTVGVNASGPVLAMRPDLTTIRLKPNDWRRFLIHPKPESAWKSMESMSVTFDPPVKELQVTRTTQLIGEEVALKFVEPEGFEEDEYPIETLLRSTATFKGSPEPRMLERRVIVNRSKPASPNPPTPLEDDPTFIKVTSRQPIKLVIDGPDVHVKLRWNGKDELVAGNPPAWTFRAACESPSVEPPIFLTRPVEGRFELLIQAATGLKAGEQLRFDVEAIGPGKTLSTAFLADVVEAPSARKISSKTASGAQRRPPYDLRYVKKEDWQDETCWGQMWTGNDSGSFDEPTQKTSLTIFINQDMELLNSYRDSLIARKNAETTIQQRINKYTAHVAFHLYQMYQNQKKKESETQTAPSIEPPSDEQMRDEIQRVARTLLKLMEVSQ
;
A
#
# COMPACT_ATOMS: atom_id res chain seq x y z
N MET A 1 31.27 -28.89 -25.02
CA MET A 1 31.34 -28.74 -23.55
C MET A 1 31.48 -27.27 -23.25
N THR A 2 30.35 -26.59 -23.12
CA THR A 2 30.25 -25.18 -22.72
C THR A 2 30.22 -25.16 -21.19
N MET A 3 31.25 -24.59 -20.55
CA MET A 3 31.21 -24.35 -19.10
C MET A 3 30.28 -23.17 -18.83
N ASN A 4 29.22 -23.39 -18.04
CA ASN A 4 28.41 -22.31 -17.47
C ASN A 4 29.31 -21.46 -16.56
N SER A 5 29.54 -20.19 -16.91
CA SER A 5 30.26 -19.25 -16.03
C SER A 5 29.28 -18.64 -15.03
N SER A 6 29.26 -19.13 -13.79
CA SER A 6 28.38 -18.66 -12.70
C SER A 6 28.89 -17.37 -12.02
N THR A 7 29.42 -16.43 -12.79
CA THR A 7 30.18 -15.28 -12.27
C THR A 7 29.59 -13.96 -12.77
N GLN A 8 29.08 -13.15 -11.85
CA GLN A 8 28.44 -11.85 -12.12
C GLN A 8 29.47 -10.72 -12.32
N LEU A 9 30.63 -10.83 -11.65
CA LEU A 9 31.76 -9.92 -11.83
C LEU A 9 33.07 -10.69 -11.65
N ASP A 10 34.02 -10.53 -12.57
CA ASP A 10 35.41 -11.00 -12.40
C ASP A 10 36.34 -9.89 -12.91
N LYS A 11 36.98 -9.19 -11.98
CA LYS A 11 37.77 -7.99 -12.27
C LYS A 11 39.14 -8.09 -11.62
N SER A 12 40.20 -7.75 -12.35
CA SER A 12 41.56 -7.69 -11.83
C SER A 12 42.07 -6.24 -11.87
N LEU A 13 42.50 -5.73 -10.72
CA LEU A 13 42.91 -4.35 -10.47
C LEU A 13 44.38 -4.32 -10.04
N GLY A 14 45.26 -3.78 -10.88
CA GLY A 14 46.67 -3.54 -10.51
C GLY A 14 46.82 -2.19 -9.82
N THR A 15 47.48 -2.16 -8.65
CA THR A 15 47.72 -0.91 -7.93
C THR A 15 49.12 -0.84 -7.32
N ALA A 16 49.71 0.35 -7.31
CA ALA A 16 51.02 0.59 -6.73
C ALA A 16 50.91 0.78 -5.22
N LEU A 17 51.72 0.03 -4.47
CA LEU A 17 51.90 0.20 -3.03
C LEU A 17 53.00 1.25 -2.80
N ASN A 18 52.72 2.30 -2.03
CA ASN A 18 53.55 3.49 -1.89
C ASN A 18 55.02 3.15 -1.58
N GLY A 19 55.89 3.22 -2.59
CA GLY A 19 57.33 2.90 -2.44
C GLY A 19 57.67 1.41 -2.31
N HIS A 20 56.70 0.53 -2.10
CA HIS A 20 56.88 -0.90 -1.76
C HIS A 20 56.68 -1.87 -2.93
N GLY A 21 56.14 -1.43 -4.07
CA GLY A 21 55.98 -2.24 -5.29
C GLY A 21 54.56 -2.15 -5.86
N THR A 22 54.10 -3.20 -6.52
CA THR A 22 52.73 -3.30 -7.07
C THR A 22 52.04 -4.56 -6.59
N ILE A 23 50.73 -4.50 -6.39
CA ILE A 23 49.87 -5.64 -6.07
C ILE A 23 48.77 -5.77 -7.12
N ALA A 24 48.27 -6.99 -7.33
CA ALA A 24 47.12 -7.23 -8.18
C ALA A 24 45.95 -7.76 -7.34
N ILE A 25 44.81 -7.09 -7.39
CA ILE A 25 43.60 -7.42 -6.64
C ILE A 25 42.58 -7.97 -7.63
N ARG A 26 42.25 -9.25 -7.53
CA ARG A 26 41.17 -9.87 -8.29
C ARG A 26 39.93 -9.99 -7.43
N VAL A 27 38.81 -9.49 -7.91
CA VAL A 27 37.51 -9.55 -7.25
C VAL A 27 36.59 -10.38 -8.10
N VAL A 28 35.95 -11.38 -7.47
CA VAL A 28 34.98 -12.25 -8.11
C VAL A 28 33.68 -12.17 -7.32
N VAL A 29 32.60 -11.74 -7.97
CA VAL A 29 31.23 -11.80 -7.44
C VAL A 29 30.49 -12.89 -8.18
N LEU A 30 29.98 -13.88 -7.46
CA LEU A 30 29.23 -14.99 -8.02
C LEU A 30 27.77 -14.61 -8.27
N GLU A 31 27.19 -15.17 -9.33
CA GLU A 31 25.76 -15.01 -9.62
C GLU A 31 24.89 -15.57 -8.48
N LYS A 32 23.65 -15.07 -8.42
CA LYS A 32 22.62 -15.59 -7.52
C LYS A 32 22.39 -17.07 -7.79
N GLY A 33 23.00 -17.94 -6.98
CA GLY A 33 22.52 -19.31 -6.87
C GLY A 33 21.10 -19.26 -6.32
N MET A 34 20.09 -19.44 -7.19
CA MET A 34 18.82 -20.02 -6.78
C MET A 34 19.18 -21.25 -5.96
N ALA A 35 18.73 -21.31 -4.69
CA ALA A 35 18.69 -22.60 -4.01
C ALA A 35 18.00 -23.57 -4.98
N PRO A 36 18.65 -24.68 -5.38
CA PRO A 36 18.01 -25.62 -6.28
C PRO A 36 16.76 -26.10 -5.56
N SER A 37 15.60 -25.78 -6.11
CA SER A 37 14.38 -26.55 -5.86
C SER A 37 14.76 -28.00 -6.07
N ALA A 38 14.73 -28.80 -5.00
CA ALA A 38 15.06 -30.20 -5.07
C ALA A 38 14.22 -30.84 -6.19
N SER A 39 14.90 -31.20 -7.30
CA SER A 39 14.29 -32.07 -8.29
C SER A 39 14.31 -33.49 -7.72
N PRO A 40 13.21 -34.25 -7.86
CA PRO A 40 13.07 -35.55 -7.22
C PRO A 40 13.79 -36.59 -8.07
N ALA A 41 15.05 -36.90 -7.78
CA ALA A 41 15.71 -38.08 -8.34
C ALA A 41 16.99 -38.44 -7.57
N SER A 42 16.83 -39.31 -6.57
CA SER A 42 17.63 -40.53 -6.34
C SER A 42 17.54 -40.91 -4.87
N VAL A 43 16.65 -41.86 -4.58
CA VAL A 43 16.71 -42.71 -3.38
C VAL A 43 17.90 -43.67 -3.56
N ASP A 44 18.48 -44.09 -2.44
CA ASP A 44 19.54 -45.10 -2.24
C ASP A 44 21.01 -44.64 -2.30
N GLU A 45 21.58 -44.37 -1.12
CA GLU A 45 22.58 -45.24 -0.46
C GLU A 45 23.24 -44.50 0.73
N ALA A 46 22.87 -44.86 1.97
CA ALA A 46 23.77 -44.81 3.12
C ALA A 46 23.26 -45.76 4.25
N PRO A 47 24.16 -46.43 4.99
CA PRO A 47 23.89 -47.71 5.63
C PRO A 47 23.27 -47.60 7.02
N VAL A 48 22.55 -48.66 7.40
CA VAL A 48 21.99 -48.90 8.74
C VAL A 48 23.14 -49.21 9.72
N ASP A 49 23.79 -48.19 10.30
CA ASP A 49 24.51 -48.24 11.60
C ASP A 49 25.29 -46.93 11.93
N ALA A 50 24.60 -45.79 12.12
CA ALA A 50 25.22 -44.56 12.66
C ALA A 50 24.60 -44.16 14.00
N ALA A 51 25.45 -43.88 15.01
CA ALA A 51 25.07 -43.57 16.39
C ALA A 51 24.53 -42.13 16.56
N PRO A 52 23.81 -41.80 17.65
CA PRO A 52 22.99 -40.58 17.77
C PRO A 52 23.75 -39.27 18.03
N ASP A 53 25.05 -39.20 17.75
CA ASP A 53 25.89 -38.01 18.00
C ASP A 53 26.64 -37.52 16.74
N GLU A 54 26.23 -37.99 15.56
CA GLU A 54 26.65 -37.40 14.28
C GLU A 54 25.62 -36.33 13.87
N LEU A 55 25.98 -35.08 14.14
CA LEU A 55 25.30 -33.88 13.67
C LEU A 55 24.88 -34.01 12.20
N LEU A 56 23.61 -33.70 11.96
CA LEU A 56 22.99 -33.58 10.63
C LEU A 56 23.90 -32.81 9.67
N PRO A 57 24.11 -33.26 8.43
CA PRO A 57 24.87 -32.50 7.46
C PRO A 57 24.10 -31.22 7.12
N ASP A 58 24.71 -30.06 7.41
CA ASP A 58 24.28 -28.78 6.87
C ASP A 58 24.20 -28.91 5.34
N THR A 59 22.97 -28.94 4.84
CA THR A 59 22.64 -29.06 3.41
C THR A 59 22.79 -27.72 2.71
N ASP A 60 23.89 -27.02 2.98
CA ASP A 60 24.27 -25.78 2.30
C ASP A 60 25.47 -26.08 1.39
N LYS A 61 25.29 -27.01 0.44
CA LYS A 61 26.26 -27.25 -0.64
C LYS A 61 26.25 -26.06 -1.60
N ARG A 62 26.88 -24.96 -1.18
CA ARG A 62 27.19 -23.80 -2.03
C ARG A 62 28.57 -23.98 -2.68
N PRO A 63 28.81 -23.45 -3.89
CA PRO A 63 30.01 -23.76 -4.68
C PRO A 63 31.36 -23.36 -4.05
N THR A 64 31.37 -22.60 -2.96
CA THR A 64 32.58 -22.01 -2.35
C THR A 64 33.00 -22.64 -1.02
N SER A 65 32.25 -23.60 -0.48
CA SER A 65 32.46 -24.10 0.89
C SER A 65 33.79 -24.83 1.06
N THR A 66 34.29 -25.51 0.02
CA THR A 66 35.43 -26.43 0.19
C THR A 66 36.82 -25.76 0.16
N PHE A 67 36.96 -24.49 -0.27
CA PHE A 67 38.28 -23.84 -0.46
C PHE A 67 38.59 -22.72 0.54
N LEU A 68 37.60 -22.25 1.31
CA LEU A 68 37.68 -21.02 2.12
C LEU A 68 37.28 -21.21 3.60
N GLU A 69 37.12 -22.46 4.05
CA GLU A 69 36.67 -22.79 5.40
C GLU A 69 37.83 -23.32 6.25
N GLU A 70 38.21 -22.56 7.29
CA GLU A 70 39.02 -23.06 8.40
C GLU A 70 38.09 -23.37 9.59
N PRO A 71 38.09 -24.61 10.13
CA PRO A 71 37.16 -25.05 11.19
C PRO A 71 37.15 -24.19 12.46
N LYS A 72 38.20 -23.38 12.69
CA LYS A 72 38.37 -22.53 13.88
C LYS A 72 38.19 -21.03 13.62
N ARG A 73 38.20 -20.57 12.36
CA ARG A 73 38.28 -19.14 12.00
C ARG A 73 37.14 -18.66 11.08
N GLY A 74 36.21 -19.53 10.72
CA GLY A 74 35.05 -19.17 9.88
C GLY A 74 35.41 -19.02 8.40
N ARG A 75 34.44 -18.53 7.61
CA ARG A 75 34.56 -18.37 6.15
C ARG A 75 35.40 -17.15 5.80
N GLN A 76 36.54 -17.38 5.15
CA GLN A 76 37.43 -16.34 4.64
C GLN A 76 36.98 -15.87 3.27
N CYS A 77 37.05 -14.57 3.02
CA CYS A 77 36.56 -13.96 1.78
C CYS A 77 37.63 -13.20 1.01
N CYS A 78 38.73 -12.81 1.66
CA CYS A 78 39.90 -12.20 1.03
C CYS A 78 41.13 -13.07 1.29
N VAL A 79 41.88 -13.43 0.26
CA VAL A 79 43.10 -14.25 0.39
C VAL A 79 44.30 -13.53 -0.21
N PHE A 80 45.44 -13.61 0.48
CA PHE A 80 46.70 -13.01 0.03
C PHE A 80 47.65 -14.10 -0.47
N LEU A 81 48.15 -13.93 -1.69
CA LEU A 81 49.02 -14.87 -2.37
C LEU A 81 50.44 -14.31 -2.50
N ILE A 82 51.43 -15.18 -2.25
CA ILE A 82 52.83 -14.95 -2.62
C ILE A 82 53.34 -16.23 -3.31
N ASN A 83 53.88 -16.10 -4.51
CA ASN A 83 54.29 -17.16 -5.43
C ASN A 83 53.17 -18.19 -5.65
N GLY A 84 51.93 -17.71 -5.76
CA GLY A 84 50.73 -18.54 -5.89
C GLY A 84 50.35 -19.34 -4.63
N GLN A 85 51.04 -19.15 -3.49
CA GLN A 85 50.69 -19.79 -2.22
C GLN A 85 49.93 -18.82 -1.32
N ARG A 86 48.89 -19.32 -0.64
CA ARG A 86 48.13 -18.55 0.34
C ARG A 86 48.94 -18.33 1.61
N GLN A 87 49.27 -17.07 1.89
CA GLN A 87 50.06 -16.67 3.06
C GLN A 87 49.21 -16.00 4.15
N HIS A 88 48.09 -15.36 3.77
CA HIS A 88 47.19 -14.72 4.72
C HIS A 88 45.75 -14.66 4.19
N ALA A 89 44.79 -14.33 5.06
CA ALA A 89 43.38 -14.20 4.68
C ALA A 89 42.60 -13.33 5.67
N TRP A 90 41.54 -12.67 5.17
CA TRP A 90 40.55 -11.96 5.97
C TRP A 90 39.18 -12.64 5.91
N ASP A 91 38.39 -12.42 6.97
CA ASP A 91 37.05 -12.95 7.11
C ASP A 91 35.98 -12.01 6.53
N ASN A 92 34.72 -12.48 6.56
CA ASN A 92 33.59 -11.72 6.07
C ASN A 92 33.34 -10.37 6.79
N GLN A 93 33.94 -10.12 7.96
CA GLN A 93 33.80 -8.82 8.62
C GLN A 93 34.45 -7.71 7.79
N PHE A 94 35.50 -8.02 7.03
CA PHE A 94 36.12 -7.09 6.09
C PHE A 94 35.10 -6.55 5.08
N ILE A 95 34.27 -7.41 4.50
CA ILE A 95 33.27 -7.01 3.51
C ILE A 95 32.17 -6.15 4.14
N VAL A 96 31.66 -6.57 5.29
CA VAL A 96 30.49 -5.94 5.93
C VAL A 96 30.86 -4.63 6.63
N ARG A 97 31.96 -4.62 7.38
CA ARG A 97 32.35 -3.50 8.25
C ARG A 97 33.28 -2.53 7.53
N ASP A 98 34.27 -3.04 6.79
CA ASP A 98 35.35 -2.21 6.27
C ASP A 98 35.04 -1.73 4.83
N LEU A 99 34.40 -2.57 4.01
CA LEU A 99 33.91 -2.19 2.67
C LEU A 99 32.47 -1.66 2.65
N GLU A 100 31.69 -1.86 3.71
CA GLU A 100 30.27 -1.47 3.81
C GLU A 100 29.36 -2.16 2.77
N LEU A 101 29.75 -3.35 2.26
CA LEU A 101 29.01 -4.12 1.25
C LEU A 101 28.27 -5.31 1.90
N LYS A 102 27.21 -5.04 2.64
CA LYS A 102 26.48 -6.01 3.46
C LYS A 102 25.83 -7.11 2.63
N TYR A 103 25.26 -6.76 1.48
CA TYR A 103 24.48 -7.67 0.64
C TYR A 103 25.35 -8.55 -0.25
N LEU A 104 26.59 -8.14 -0.53
CA LEU A 104 27.57 -8.93 -1.28
C LEU A 104 28.40 -9.91 -0.43
N ARG A 105 28.28 -9.88 0.91
CA ARG A 105 29.02 -10.74 1.87
C ARG A 105 29.12 -12.21 1.44
N ASN A 106 28.02 -12.80 0.97
CA ASN A 106 27.95 -14.23 0.71
C ASN A 106 28.37 -14.63 -0.71
N ARG A 107 28.61 -13.65 -1.59
CA ARG A 107 28.83 -13.84 -3.03
C ARG A 107 30.16 -13.28 -3.53
N MET A 108 30.88 -12.52 -2.71
CA MET A 108 32.16 -11.89 -3.09
C MET A 108 33.38 -12.65 -2.56
N ILE A 109 34.36 -12.84 -3.44
CA ILE A 109 35.69 -13.38 -3.15
C ILE A 109 36.72 -12.39 -3.66
N VAL A 110 37.73 -12.09 -2.84
CA VAL A 110 38.85 -11.21 -3.18
C VAL A 110 40.15 -12.00 -3.09
N VAL A 111 40.98 -11.88 -4.12
CA VAL A 111 42.31 -12.49 -4.19
C VAL A 111 43.32 -11.36 -4.40
N VAL A 112 44.27 -11.21 -3.48
CA VAL A 112 45.33 -10.21 -3.56
C VAL A 112 46.66 -10.91 -3.82
N ASP A 113 47.21 -10.69 -5.01
CA ASP A 113 48.53 -11.16 -5.40
C ASP A 113 49.59 -10.12 -5.05
N CYS A 114 50.53 -10.52 -4.20
CA CYS A 114 51.61 -9.71 -3.67
C CYS A 114 52.96 -9.93 -4.38
N ASP A 115 53.01 -10.67 -5.49
CA ASP A 115 54.27 -11.02 -6.18
C ASP A 115 54.99 -9.81 -6.81
N GLY A 116 54.28 -8.71 -7.04
CA GLY A 116 54.86 -7.47 -7.56
C GLY A 116 55.53 -6.59 -6.49
N LEU A 117 55.66 -7.04 -5.24
CA LEU A 117 56.31 -6.28 -4.18
C LEU A 117 57.84 -6.33 -4.30
N LYS A 118 58.51 -5.28 -3.79
CA LYS A 118 59.98 -5.25 -3.72
C LYS A 118 60.48 -6.26 -2.69
N LEU A 119 61.70 -6.75 -2.88
CA LEU A 119 62.35 -7.72 -1.97
C LEU A 119 62.38 -7.24 -0.51
N GLU A 120 62.60 -5.94 -0.28
CA GLU A 120 62.58 -5.33 1.06
C GLU A 120 61.18 -5.37 1.70
N ALA A 121 60.13 -5.16 0.90
CA ALA A 121 58.75 -5.21 1.36
C ALA A 121 58.30 -6.65 1.66
N HIS A 122 58.71 -7.62 0.83
CA HIS A 122 58.50 -9.04 1.11
C HIS A 122 59.18 -9.46 2.42
N ALA A 123 60.42 -9.02 2.67
CA ALA A 123 61.14 -9.35 3.89
C ALA A 123 60.43 -8.78 5.14
N GLN A 124 59.87 -7.57 5.05
CA GLN A 124 59.11 -6.94 6.14
C GLN A 124 57.75 -7.60 6.37
N LEU A 125 57.03 -7.99 5.31
CA LEU A 125 55.75 -8.71 5.43
C LEU A 125 55.91 -10.12 6.00
N MET A 126 57.04 -10.77 5.70
CA MET A 126 57.35 -12.15 6.14
C MET A 126 58.21 -12.21 7.40
N GLN A 127 58.39 -11.09 8.11
CA GLN A 127 59.19 -11.02 9.33
C GLN A 127 58.46 -11.73 10.49
N GLY A 128 58.62 -13.06 10.61
CA GLY A 128 57.99 -13.84 11.67
C GLY A 128 57.61 -15.27 11.23
N SER A 129 56.37 -15.67 11.54
CA SER A 129 55.83 -16.98 11.14
C SER A 129 55.64 -17.07 9.64
N ARG A 130 55.98 -18.21 9.02
CA ARG A 130 55.76 -18.46 7.58
C ARG A 130 54.28 -18.66 7.20
N HIS A 131 53.35 -18.46 8.13
CA HIS A 131 51.93 -18.76 7.98
C HIS A 131 51.00 -17.53 8.09
N GLN A 132 51.53 -16.35 8.43
CA GLN A 132 50.75 -15.12 8.54
C GLN A 132 51.65 -13.90 8.33
N PHE A 133 51.12 -12.85 7.70
CA PHE A 133 51.85 -11.59 7.55
C PHE A 133 52.13 -10.92 8.89
N PHE A 134 53.28 -10.26 8.97
CA PHE A 134 53.61 -9.41 10.10
C PHE A 134 52.88 -8.06 10.00
N GLU A 135 52.13 -7.72 11.04
CA GLU A 135 51.35 -6.48 11.16
C GLU A 135 52.29 -5.27 11.39
N GLY A 136 53.03 -4.88 10.34
CA GLY A 136 53.89 -3.71 10.31
C GLY A 136 53.43 -2.66 9.29
N ASN A 137 54.27 -1.66 9.03
CA ASN A 137 53.94 -0.54 8.12
C ASN A 137 53.53 -1.00 6.72
N VAL A 138 54.23 -2.00 6.16
CA VAL A 138 53.91 -2.54 4.82
C VAL A 138 52.55 -3.24 4.80
N TYR A 139 52.18 -3.92 5.89
CA TYR A 139 50.87 -4.55 6.02
C TYR A 139 49.75 -3.50 6.11
N PHE A 140 49.96 -2.43 6.90
CA PHE A 140 48.99 -1.34 7.00
C PHE A 140 48.79 -0.59 5.67
N ASP A 141 49.89 -0.36 4.94
CA ASP A 141 49.83 0.23 3.60
C ASP A 141 49.09 -0.69 2.62
N LEU A 142 49.33 -2.01 2.71
CA LEU A 142 48.65 -3.03 1.91
C LEU A 142 47.15 -3.02 2.19
N GLU A 143 46.78 -3.03 3.47
CA GLU A 143 45.39 -3.01 3.92
C GLU A 143 44.66 -1.75 3.45
N SER A 144 45.24 -0.58 3.73
CA SER A 144 44.70 0.71 3.33
C SER A 144 44.54 0.80 1.82
N ARG A 145 45.48 0.25 1.04
CA ARG A 145 45.42 0.27 -0.42
C ARG A 145 44.35 -0.66 -0.97
N VAL A 146 44.23 -1.88 -0.45
CA VAL A 146 43.17 -2.83 -0.86
C VAL A 146 41.80 -2.24 -0.56
N LEU A 147 41.61 -1.68 0.64
CA LEU A 147 40.36 -1.05 1.04
C LEU A 147 40.00 0.16 0.16
N ALA A 148 40.95 1.06 -0.09
CA ALA A 148 40.73 2.22 -0.95
C ALA A 148 40.38 1.82 -2.40
N THR A 149 40.99 0.75 -2.91
CA THR A 149 40.77 0.26 -4.27
C THR A 149 39.37 -0.36 -4.42
N LEU A 150 38.94 -1.17 -3.44
CA LEU A 150 37.64 -1.84 -3.48
C LEU A 150 36.48 -0.91 -3.12
N LYS A 151 36.64 -0.03 -2.12
CA LYS A 151 35.60 0.94 -1.73
C LYS A 151 35.36 2.01 -2.81
N GLY A 152 36.36 2.28 -3.64
CA GLY A 152 36.27 3.20 -4.77
C GLY A 152 35.73 2.58 -6.07
N ASP A 153 35.47 1.27 -6.11
CA ASP A 153 35.03 0.60 -7.33
C ASP A 153 33.53 0.82 -7.59
N PRO A 154 33.14 1.40 -8.75
CA PRO A 154 31.74 1.70 -9.04
C PRO A 154 30.91 0.44 -9.35
N ASP A 155 31.52 -0.65 -9.82
CA ASP A 155 30.79 -1.87 -10.17
C ASP A 155 30.31 -2.59 -8.92
N LEU A 156 31.13 -2.60 -7.86
CA LEU A 156 30.76 -3.17 -6.56
C LEU A 156 29.64 -2.38 -5.88
N ARG A 157 29.65 -1.04 -5.98
CA ARG A 157 28.56 -0.20 -5.46
C ARG A 157 27.26 -0.45 -6.19
N ARG A 158 27.29 -0.54 -7.52
CA ARG A 158 26.12 -0.84 -8.34
C ARG A 158 25.52 -2.21 -7.98
N LEU A 159 26.35 -3.22 -7.76
CA LEU A 159 25.90 -4.56 -7.39
C LEU A 159 25.34 -4.64 -5.97
N GLU A 160 25.84 -3.82 -5.04
CA GLU A 160 25.29 -3.71 -3.69
C GLU A 160 23.89 -3.04 -3.71
N GLU A 161 23.74 -1.93 -4.43
CA GLU A 161 22.45 -1.23 -4.62
C GLU A 161 21.41 -2.14 -5.29
N GLU A 162 21.80 -2.86 -6.36
CA GLU A 162 20.94 -3.85 -7.01
C GLU A 162 20.51 -4.97 -6.03
N ALA A 163 21.43 -5.43 -5.18
CA ALA A 163 21.11 -6.46 -4.19
C ALA A 163 20.23 -5.96 -3.03
N GLU A 164 20.36 -4.70 -2.64
CA GLU A 164 19.52 -4.03 -1.64
C GLU A 164 18.08 -3.87 -2.16
N ASP A 165 17.92 -3.34 -3.37
CA ASP A 165 16.62 -3.15 -4.03
C ASP A 165 15.88 -4.48 -4.19
N ASP A 166 16.58 -5.54 -4.59
CA ASP A 166 15.99 -6.87 -4.75
C ASP A 166 15.49 -7.45 -3.42
N ILE A 167 16.26 -7.29 -2.33
CA ILE A 167 15.84 -7.77 -1.00
C ILE A 167 14.66 -6.94 -0.49
N SER A 168 14.70 -5.62 -0.65
CA SER A 168 13.60 -4.73 -0.27
C SER A 168 12.31 -5.05 -1.04
N SER A 169 12.42 -5.37 -2.34
CA SER A 169 11.26 -5.77 -3.15
C SER A 169 10.63 -7.09 -2.71
N LEU A 170 11.45 -8.05 -2.25
CA LEU A 170 10.98 -9.34 -1.75
C LEU A 170 10.35 -9.22 -0.36
N GLU A 171 10.95 -8.45 0.55
CA GLU A 171 10.39 -8.17 1.87
C GLU A 171 9.08 -7.38 1.78
N ALA A 172 9.00 -6.38 0.89
CA ALA A 172 7.77 -5.65 0.62
C ALA A 172 6.68 -6.55 0.01
N GLY A 173 7.07 -7.53 -0.82
CA GLY A 173 6.17 -8.55 -1.35
C GLY A 173 5.61 -9.45 -0.26
N ASP A 174 6.46 -9.99 0.61
CA ASP A 174 6.06 -10.87 1.73
C ASP A 174 5.23 -10.12 2.78
N GLU A 175 5.54 -8.85 3.05
CA GLU A 175 4.77 -8.01 3.97
C GLU A 175 3.42 -7.61 3.37
N ALA A 176 3.35 -7.33 2.06
CA ALA A 176 2.09 -7.11 1.36
C ALA A 176 1.21 -8.37 1.34
N VAL A 177 1.81 -9.56 1.15
CA VAL A 177 1.11 -10.85 1.22
C VAL A 177 0.60 -11.12 2.65
N LYS A 178 1.43 -10.87 3.67
CA LYS A 178 1.05 -11.01 5.08
C LYS A 178 -0.06 -10.04 5.48
N ALA A 179 0.02 -8.77 5.05
CA ALA A 179 -1.02 -7.77 5.31
C ALA A 179 -2.32 -8.09 4.58
N ALA A 180 -2.25 -8.57 3.34
CA ALA A 180 -3.42 -9.05 2.60
C ALA A 180 -4.06 -10.27 3.28
N LEU A 181 -3.24 -11.17 3.84
CA LEU A 181 -3.70 -12.32 4.59
C LEU A 181 -4.34 -11.92 5.93
N ASP A 182 -3.72 -11.00 6.68
CA ASP A 182 -4.25 -10.47 7.95
C ASP A 182 -5.58 -9.72 7.74
N GLN A 183 -5.73 -8.95 6.66
CA GLN A 183 -7.01 -8.34 6.28
C GLN A 183 -8.08 -9.38 5.91
N LEU A 184 -7.68 -10.49 5.27
CA LEU A 184 -8.58 -11.60 4.95
C LEU A 184 -9.01 -12.33 6.22
N ILE A 185 -8.10 -12.48 7.19
CA ILE A 185 -8.34 -13.08 8.52
C ILE A 185 -9.34 -12.23 9.33
N GLU A 186 -9.21 -10.90 9.31
CA GLU A 186 -10.07 -9.99 10.06
C GLU A 186 -11.48 -9.91 9.46
N ALA A 187 -11.58 -9.75 8.13
CA ALA A 187 -12.85 -9.76 7.41
C ALA A 187 -13.61 -11.09 7.55
N HIS A 188 -12.88 -12.21 7.69
CA HIS A 188 -13.44 -13.55 7.86
C HIS A 188 -14.08 -13.76 9.25
N HIS A 189 -13.46 -13.27 10.33
CA HIS A 189 -14.01 -13.43 11.69
C HIS A 189 -15.16 -12.47 12.00
N GLU A 190 -15.17 -11.28 11.42
CA GLU A 190 -16.33 -10.39 11.50
C GLU A 190 -17.57 -11.05 10.86
N ALA A 191 -17.43 -11.67 9.68
CA ALA A 191 -18.54 -12.30 8.98
C ALA A 191 -19.06 -13.57 9.66
N ALA A 192 -18.18 -14.42 10.22
CA ALA A 192 -18.58 -15.64 10.93
C ALA A 192 -19.47 -15.35 12.17
N SER A 193 -19.30 -14.18 12.80
CA SER A 193 -20.14 -13.74 13.92
C SER A 193 -21.57 -13.32 13.50
N HIS A 194 -21.82 -13.12 12.20
CA HIS A 194 -23.09 -12.63 11.66
C HIS A 194 -23.95 -13.72 10.95
N ILE A 195 -23.51 -14.98 10.89
CA ILE A 195 -24.28 -16.11 10.29
C ILE A 195 -25.31 -16.69 11.27
N ALA A 196 -26.02 -15.82 12.02
CA ALA A 196 -27.23 -16.21 12.73
C ALA A 196 -28.51 -15.87 11.93
N SER A 197 -28.42 -15.11 10.84
CA SER A 197 -29.59 -14.83 9.98
C SER A 197 -29.21 -14.12 8.68
N GLY A 198 -29.47 -14.74 7.53
CA GLY A 198 -29.64 -14.01 6.26
C GLY A 198 -28.94 -14.65 5.05
N ALA A 199 -29.73 -14.86 3.99
CA ALA A 199 -29.42 -15.61 2.78
C ALA A 199 -28.29 -15.02 1.90
N SER A 200 -27.53 -15.94 1.28
CA SER A 200 -26.42 -15.72 0.35
C SER A 200 -26.85 -15.04 -0.95
N GLN A 201 -26.05 -14.08 -1.43
CA GLN A 201 -26.07 -13.59 -2.82
C GLN A 201 -24.87 -14.12 -3.59
N THR A 202 -25.16 -14.54 -4.81
CA THR A 202 -24.34 -15.26 -5.79
C THR A 202 -23.20 -14.41 -6.34
N GLY A 203 -21.97 -14.91 -6.25
CA GLY A 203 -20.77 -14.33 -6.87
C GLY A 203 -20.55 -14.88 -8.29
N ASP A 204 -20.39 -13.96 -9.24
CA ASP A 204 -20.10 -14.22 -10.65
C ASP A 204 -18.72 -14.87 -10.83
N THR A 205 -18.67 -15.92 -11.64
CA THR A 205 -17.47 -16.71 -11.91
C THR A 205 -17.02 -16.46 -13.35
N THR A 206 -16.00 -15.63 -13.56
CA THR A 206 -15.16 -15.77 -14.75
C THR A 206 -13.78 -15.13 -14.64
N GLN A 207 -12.79 -15.92 -15.07
CA GLN A 207 -11.43 -15.60 -15.54
C GLN A 207 -10.31 -15.33 -14.52
N GLY A 208 -9.43 -16.33 -14.45
CA GLY A 208 -8.12 -16.29 -13.81
C GLY A 208 -7.15 -15.28 -14.43
N GLY A 209 -6.12 -14.99 -13.64
CA GLY A 209 -5.03 -14.09 -13.99
C GLY A 209 -4.46 -13.44 -12.74
N THR A 210 -3.28 -13.91 -12.35
CA THR A 210 -2.17 -13.22 -11.67
C THR A 210 -2.48 -12.33 -10.46
N GLU A 211 -1.90 -12.70 -9.32
CA GLU A 211 -1.86 -11.92 -8.08
C GLU A 211 -1.10 -10.61 -8.30
N GLY A 212 -1.87 -9.59 -8.62
CA GLY A 212 -1.56 -8.17 -8.55
C GLY A 212 -2.88 -7.45 -8.32
N VAL A 213 -2.86 -6.24 -7.78
CA VAL A 213 -4.04 -5.39 -7.58
C VAL A 213 -4.81 -5.28 -8.90
N ARG A 214 -5.85 -6.08 -9.09
CA ARG A 214 -6.72 -5.98 -10.28
C ARG A 214 -7.59 -4.74 -10.06
N GLU A 215 -7.19 -3.63 -10.67
CA GLU A 215 -8.03 -2.46 -10.87
C GLU A 215 -9.27 -2.91 -11.67
N GLN A 216 -10.38 -3.17 -10.99
CA GLN A 216 -11.64 -3.40 -11.69
C GLN A 216 -12.21 -2.04 -12.10
N THR A 217 -12.34 -1.87 -13.40
CA THR A 217 -13.03 -0.72 -13.97
C THR A 217 -14.53 -0.99 -13.90
N GLN A 218 -15.27 -0.21 -13.11
CA GLN A 218 -16.72 -0.33 -12.98
C GLN A 218 -17.39 0.93 -13.52
N GLU A 219 -18.54 0.76 -14.17
CA GLU A 219 -19.40 1.90 -14.50
C GLU A 219 -20.10 2.41 -13.25
N VAL A 220 -19.91 3.68 -12.92
CA VAL A 220 -20.49 4.34 -11.75
C VAL A 220 -21.27 5.58 -12.19
N VAL A 221 -22.27 5.98 -11.41
CA VAL A 221 -23.01 7.23 -11.65
C VAL A 221 -22.65 8.27 -10.60
N ILE A 222 -22.25 9.44 -11.06
CA ILE A 222 -21.85 10.60 -10.24
C ILE A 222 -22.69 11.84 -10.61
N GLU A 223 -22.68 12.86 -9.75
CA GLU A 223 -23.16 14.20 -10.09
C GLU A 223 -21.99 15.00 -10.67
N ASP A 224 -22.05 15.36 -11.95
CA ASP A 224 -20.96 16.08 -12.64
C ASP A 224 -21.48 16.96 -13.79
N GLU A 225 -20.57 17.73 -14.38
CA GLU A 225 -20.84 18.59 -15.53
C GLU A 225 -21.35 17.76 -16.74
N PRO A 226 -22.29 18.30 -17.56
CA PRO A 226 -22.90 17.55 -18.68
C PRO A 226 -21.96 17.14 -19.81
N THR A 227 -20.73 17.65 -19.81
CA THR A 227 -19.66 17.26 -20.74
C THR A 227 -18.97 15.96 -20.34
N VAL A 228 -19.13 15.50 -19.09
CA VAL A 228 -18.41 14.35 -18.54
C VAL A 228 -19.25 13.06 -18.64
N GLY A 229 -18.70 12.00 -19.23
CA GLY A 229 -19.36 10.69 -19.30
C GLY A 229 -20.63 10.65 -20.16
N VAL A 230 -21.52 9.70 -19.89
CA VAL A 230 -22.81 9.50 -20.58
C VAL A 230 -23.95 9.94 -19.65
N ASN A 231 -25.03 10.52 -20.18
CA ASN A 231 -26.23 10.83 -19.39
C ASN A 231 -26.77 9.58 -18.66
N ALA A 232 -27.05 9.71 -17.37
CA ALA A 232 -27.59 8.65 -16.53
C ALA A 232 -28.86 9.10 -15.80
N SER A 233 -29.63 8.14 -15.30
CA SER A 233 -30.74 8.44 -14.40
C SER A 233 -30.24 8.58 -12.96
N GLY A 234 -30.86 9.48 -12.19
CA GLY A 234 -30.65 9.55 -10.74
C GLY A 234 -31.06 8.25 -10.02
N PRO A 235 -30.84 8.14 -8.70
CA PRO A 235 -30.31 9.17 -7.80
C PRO A 235 -28.79 9.35 -7.92
N VAL A 236 -28.27 10.47 -7.42
CA VAL A 236 -26.83 10.74 -7.24
C VAL A 236 -26.51 10.96 -5.77
N LEU A 237 -25.28 10.69 -5.34
CA LEU A 237 -24.83 10.97 -3.98
C LEU A 237 -24.33 12.42 -3.87
N ALA A 238 -24.70 13.10 -2.80
CA ALA A 238 -24.28 14.45 -2.46
C ALA A 238 -23.86 14.55 -0.99
N MET A 239 -23.14 15.61 -0.63
CA MET A 239 -22.67 15.86 0.74
C MET A 239 -23.23 17.18 1.27
N ARG A 240 -23.58 17.22 2.56
CA ARG A 240 -24.03 18.41 3.28
C ARG A 240 -23.16 18.64 4.54
N PRO A 241 -22.50 19.81 4.68
CA PRO A 241 -22.37 20.86 3.66
C PRO A 241 -21.61 20.37 2.43
N ASP A 242 -21.87 20.98 1.25
CA ASP A 242 -21.17 20.62 0.03
C ASP A 242 -19.74 21.17 0.07
N LEU A 243 -18.81 20.31 0.45
CA LEU A 243 -17.39 20.62 0.55
C LEU A 243 -16.66 19.82 -0.52
N THR A 244 -15.92 20.46 -1.41
CA THR A 244 -15.04 19.76 -2.36
C THR A 244 -13.81 19.17 -1.68
N THR A 245 -13.36 19.79 -0.57
CA THR A 245 -12.23 19.34 0.24
C THR A 245 -12.59 19.36 1.73
N ILE A 246 -12.46 18.20 2.37
CA ILE A 246 -12.63 18.01 3.81
C ILE A 246 -11.28 18.25 4.48
N ARG A 247 -11.15 19.39 5.16
CA ARG A 247 -9.93 19.71 5.92
C ARG A 247 -10.07 19.23 7.36
N LEU A 248 -9.15 18.38 7.80
CA LEU A 248 -9.09 17.88 9.17
C LEU A 248 -7.92 18.52 9.91
N LYS A 249 -8.11 18.70 11.21
CA LYS A 249 -7.03 18.99 12.16
C LYS A 249 -6.75 17.71 12.95
N PRO A 250 -5.50 17.48 13.37
CA PRO A 250 -5.19 16.36 14.24
C PRO A 250 -6.08 16.35 15.48
N ASN A 251 -6.64 15.20 15.79
CA ASN A 251 -7.50 14.93 16.94
C ASN A 251 -8.86 15.65 16.99
N ASP A 252 -9.24 16.39 15.94
CA ASP A 252 -10.55 17.04 15.83
C ASP A 252 -11.52 16.20 14.98
N TRP A 253 -12.76 16.07 15.46
CA TRP A 253 -13.84 15.45 14.69
C TRP A 253 -14.42 16.42 13.68
N ARG A 254 -14.63 15.94 12.44
CA ARG A 254 -15.41 16.65 11.43
C ARG A 254 -16.56 15.79 10.94
N ARG A 255 -17.77 16.35 11.01
CA ARG A 255 -19.01 15.65 10.66
C ARG A 255 -19.64 16.25 9.40
N PHE A 256 -20.21 15.39 8.57
CA PHE A 256 -20.98 15.76 7.39
C PHE A 256 -21.98 14.65 7.06
N LEU A 257 -23.04 15.02 6.34
CA LEU A 257 -24.09 14.10 5.92
C LEU A 257 -23.91 13.76 4.45
N ILE A 258 -23.83 12.48 4.12
CA ILE A 258 -23.92 11.99 2.75
C ILE A 258 -25.35 11.52 2.50
N HIS A 259 -25.98 12.03 1.45
CA HIS A 259 -27.37 11.72 1.14
C HIS A 259 -27.58 11.59 -0.38
N PRO A 260 -28.60 10.84 -0.82
CA PRO A 260 -28.98 10.83 -2.21
C PRO A 260 -29.73 12.11 -2.59
N LYS A 261 -29.65 12.47 -3.86
CA LYS A 261 -30.45 13.51 -4.51
C LYS A 261 -31.24 12.84 -5.64
N PRO A 262 -32.58 12.82 -5.60
CA PRO A 262 -33.45 13.38 -4.55
C PRO A 262 -33.40 12.59 -3.22
N GLU A 263 -33.64 13.27 -2.09
CA GLU A 263 -33.58 12.68 -0.74
C GLU A 263 -34.56 11.49 -0.55
N SER A 264 -35.67 11.48 -1.30
CA SER A 264 -36.64 10.38 -1.29
C SER A 264 -36.05 9.02 -1.67
N ALA A 265 -34.94 9.00 -2.43
CA ALA A 265 -34.28 7.78 -2.86
C ALA A 265 -33.53 7.04 -1.73
N TRP A 266 -33.39 7.66 -0.55
CA TRP A 266 -32.78 7.01 0.62
C TRP A 266 -33.51 5.71 1.00
N LYS A 267 -34.84 5.68 0.86
CA LYS A 267 -35.67 4.50 1.16
C LYS A 267 -35.38 3.30 0.26
N SER A 268 -34.79 3.53 -0.91
CA SER A 268 -34.42 2.48 -1.87
C SER A 268 -32.94 2.08 -1.78
N MET A 269 -32.17 2.61 -0.83
CA MET A 269 -30.76 2.25 -0.69
C MET A 269 -30.61 0.81 -0.15
N GLU A 270 -29.80 0.00 -0.83
CA GLU A 270 -29.52 -1.39 -0.44
C GLU A 270 -28.23 -1.49 0.37
N SER A 271 -27.18 -0.78 -0.07
CA SER A 271 -25.90 -0.75 0.63
C SER A 271 -25.19 0.58 0.41
N MET A 272 -24.33 0.95 1.38
CA MET A 272 -23.43 2.09 1.28
C MET A 272 -22.09 1.73 1.92
N SER A 273 -21.00 2.05 1.24
CA SER A 273 -19.63 1.90 1.73
C SER A 273 -18.87 3.22 1.63
N VAL A 274 -17.89 3.37 2.52
CA VAL A 274 -17.01 4.53 2.59
C VAL A 274 -15.58 4.01 2.68
N THR A 275 -14.72 4.45 1.77
CA THR A 275 -13.33 3.98 1.64
C THR A 275 -12.38 5.15 1.42
N PHE A 276 -11.08 4.93 1.68
CA PHE A 276 -10.02 5.92 1.49
C PHE A 276 -8.98 5.44 0.50
N ASP A 277 -8.52 6.35 -0.36
CA ASP A 277 -7.53 6.05 -1.39
C ASP A 277 -6.50 7.20 -1.49
N PRO A 278 -5.23 7.00 -1.07
CA PRO A 278 -4.71 5.80 -0.41
C PRO A 278 -5.32 5.60 1.01
N PRO A 279 -5.34 4.36 1.54
CA PRO A 279 -5.83 4.12 2.89
C PRO A 279 -4.90 4.76 3.94
N VAL A 280 -5.48 5.44 4.92
CA VAL A 280 -4.77 6.09 6.04
C VAL A 280 -5.20 5.41 7.33
N LYS A 281 -4.29 4.67 7.99
CA LYS A 281 -4.62 3.83 9.15
C LYS A 281 -5.05 4.66 10.37
N GLU A 282 -4.50 5.86 10.47
CA GLU A 282 -4.71 6.83 11.54
C GLU A 282 -6.05 7.57 11.41
N LEU A 283 -6.76 7.40 10.29
CA LEU A 283 -8.02 8.05 10.02
C LEU A 283 -9.20 7.20 10.52
N GLN A 284 -9.79 7.62 11.63
CA GLN A 284 -10.98 7.00 12.21
C GLN A 284 -12.25 7.51 11.51
N VAL A 285 -13.16 6.57 11.24
CA VAL A 285 -14.47 6.86 10.64
C VAL A 285 -15.58 6.28 11.51
N THR A 286 -16.51 7.14 11.89
CA THR A 286 -17.76 6.73 12.54
C THR A 286 -18.93 7.03 11.62
N ARG A 287 -19.80 6.04 11.43
CA ARG A 287 -20.96 6.11 10.54
C ARG A 287 -22.24 6.00 11.36
N THR A 288 -23.15 6.96 11.18
CA THR A 288 -24.44 6.99 11.87
C THR A 288 -25.57 7.17 10.85
N THR A 289 -26.42 6.16 10.70
CA THR A 289 -27.58 6.22 9.80
C THR A 289 -28.62 7.24 10.30
N GLN A 290 -29.07 8.13 9.43
CA GLN A 290 -30.12 9.12 9.68
C GLN A 290 -31.34 8.91 8.77
N LEU A 291 -32.39 9.72 8.96
CA LEU A 291 -33.65 9.64 8.21
C LEU A 291 -33.52 9.92 6.71
N ILE A 292 -32.54 10.75 6.32
CA ILE A 292 -32.38 11.26 4.95
C ILE A 292 -31.02 10.92 4.34
N GLY A 293 -30.15 10.21 5.07
CA GLY A 293 -28.77 9.97 4.65
C GLY A 293 -27.94 9.31 5.75
N GLU A 294 -26.63 9.23 5.53
CA GLU A 294 -25.65 8.76 6.49
C GLU A 294 -24.78 9.90 7.00
N GLU A 295 -24.71 10.08 8.31
CA GLU A 295 -23.75 10.98 8.93
C GLU A 295 -22.41 10.28 9.06
N VAL A 296 -21.38 10.88 8.48
CA VAL A 296 -20.00 10.40 8.55
C VAL A 296 -19.19 11.39 9.39
N ALA A 297 -18.56 10.87 10.43
CA ALA A 297 -17.63 11.61 11.28
C ALA A 297 -16.21 11.10 11.04
N LEU A 298 -15.31 12.00 10.66
CA LEU A 298 -13.90 11.70 10.45
C LEU A 298 -13.04 12.31 11.56
N LYS A 299 -12.05 11.57 12.04
CA LYS A 299 -11.02 12.05 12.95
C LYS A 299 -9.67 11.44 12.58
N PHE A 300 -8.66 12.28 12.40
CA PHE A 300 -7.28 11.80 12.30
C PHE A 300 -6.68 11.71 13.71
N VAL A 301 -6.24 10.53 14.13
CA VAL A 301 -5.58 10.31 15.41
C VAL A 301 -4.08 10.28 15.18
N GLU A 302 -3.41 11.34 15.59
CA GLU A 302 -1.96 11.50 15.43
C GLU A 302 -1.21 10.46 16.30
N PRO A 303 -0.39 9.57 15.70
CA PRO A 303 0.44 8.63 16.43
C PRO A 303 1.49 9.32 17.31
N GLU A 304 1.95 8.61 18.35
CA GLU A 304 3.05 9.10 19.18
C GLU A 304 4.35 9.11 18.36
N GLY A 305 4.98 10.28 18.20
CA GLY A 305 6.21 10.44 17.42
C GLY A 305 6.03 10.83 15.95
N PHE A 306 4.81 11.16 15.50
CA PHE A 306 4.55 11.59 14.13
C PHE A 306 5.33 12.87 13.75
N GLU A 307 6.08 12.84 12.65
CA GLU A 307 6.98 13.94 12.26
C GLU A 307 6.22 15.09 11.55
N GLU A 308 6.76 16.32 11.58
CA GLU A 308 6.06 17.49 11.00
C GLU A 308 6.07 17.50 9.46
N ASP A 309 7.07 16.88 8.86
CA ASP A 309 7.28 16.75 7.42
C ASP A 309 6.38 15.70 6.75
N GLU A 310 5.77 14.80 7.52
CA GLU A 310 4.73 13.89 7.05
C GLU A 310 3.39 14.61 6.72
N TYR A 311 3.25 15.88 7.12
CA TYR A 311 2.13 16.73 6.71
C TYR A 311 2.44 17.49 5.41
N PRO A 312 1.44 17.71 4.53
CA PRO A 312 0.03 17.38 4.66
C PRO A 312 -0.28 15.93 4.27
N ILE A 313 -1.16 15.28 5.04
CA ILE A 313 -1.66 13.95 4.68
C ILE A 313 -2.84 14.16 3.73
N GLU A 314 -2.75 13.56 2.55
CA GLU A 314 -3.78 13.66 1.52
C GLU A 314 -4.35 12.29 1.19
N THR A 315 -5.68 12.20 1.19
CA THR A 315 -6.40 10.99 0.76
C THR A 315 -7.73 11.37 0.12
N LEU A 316 -8.36 10.44 -0.60
CA LEU A 316 -9.68 10.59 -1.20
C LEU A 316 -10.71 9.79 -0.41
N LEU A 317 -11.70 10.47 0.15
CA LEU A 317 -12.92 9.85 0.66
C LEU A 317 -13.79 9.46 -0.54
N ARG A 318 -13.94 8.16 -0.77
CA ARG A 318 -14.84 7.58 -1.77
C ARG A 318 -16.03 6.95 -1.07
N SER A 319 -17.23 7.43 -1.40
CA SER A 319 -18.50 6.88 -0.90
C SER A 319 -19.27 6.26 -2.04
N THR A 320 -19.64 4.99 -1.90
CA THR A 320 -20.33 4.21 -2.95
C THR A 320 -21.62 3.65 -2.38
N ALA A 321 -22.74 3.84 -3.09
CA ALA A 321 -24.04 3.33 -2.67
C ALA A 321 -24.76 2.60 -3.82
N THR A 322 -25.48 1.52 -3.49
CA THR A 322 -26.35 0.80 -4.42
C THR A 322 -27.82 1.06 -4.07
N PHE A 323 -28.66 1.20 -5.10
CA PHE A 323 -30.08 1.48 -4.94
C PHE A 323 -30.92 0.43 -5.66
N LYS A 324 -32.01 0.00 -5.03
CA LYS A 324 -32.96 -0.95 -5.61
C LYS A 324 -33.51 -0.43 -6.93
N GLY A 325 -33.35 -1.21 -7.99
CA GLY A 325 -33.81 -0.86 -9.34
C GLY A 325 -32.84 0.02 -10.13
N SER A 326 -31.66 0.33 -9.59
CA SER A 326 -30.56 0.98 -10.32
C SER A 326 -29.41 -0.02 -10.52
N PRO A 327 -29.05 -0.37 -11.77
CA PRO A 327 -28.03 -1.38 -12.01
C PRO A 327 -26.61 -0.89 -11.68
N GLU A 328 -26.31 0.39 -11.87
CA GLU A 328 -24.99 0.95 -11.57
C GLU A 328 -24.91 1.51 -10.14
N PRO A 329 -23.78 1.34 -9.43
CA PRO A 329 -23.55 2.02 -8.16
C PRO A 329 -23.45 3.55 -8.34
N ARG A 330 -23.82 4.28 -7.30
CA ARG A 330 -23.68 5.75 -7.21
C ARG A 330 -22.45 6.07 -6.39
N MET A 331 -21.62 7.00 -6.87
CA MET A 331 -20.34 7.30 -6.27
C MET A 331 -20.21 8.80 -5.94
N LEU A 332 -19.53 9.11 -4.85
CA LEU A 332 -19.17 10.44 -4.42
C LEU A 332 -17.72 10.45 -3.93
N GLU A 333 -16.88 11.29 -4.52
CA GLU A 333 -15.48 11.45 -4.12
C GLU A 333 -15.23 12.84 -3.54
N ARG A 334 -14.47 12.90 -2.44
CA ARG A 334 -14.07 14.14 -1.77
C ARG A 334 -12.63 14.06 -1.27
N ARG A 335 -11.84 15.10 -1.55
CA ARG A 335 -10.44 15.16 -1.07
C ARG A 335 -10.43 15.42 0.43
N VAL A 336 -9.69 14.62 1.18
CA VAL A 336 -9.42 14.81 2.60
C VAL A 336 -7.99 15.27 2.75
N ILE A 337 -7.79 16.38 3.47
CA ILE A 337 -6.46 16.93 3.75
C ILE A 337 -6.34 17.11 5.26
N VAL A 338 -5.35 16.47 5.87
CA VAL A 338 -5.00 16.67 7.28
C VAL A 338 -3.82 17.63 7.35
N ASN A 339 -4.02 18.76 8.03
CA ASN A 339 -2.97 19.75 8.25
C ASN A 339 -2.75 19.96 9.74
N ARG A 340 -1.50 19.92 10.18
CA ARG A 340 -1.12 20.47 11.48
C ARG A 340 -1.29 21.98 11.41
N SER A 341 -2.26 22.52 12.16
CA SER A 341 -2.52 23.95 12.13
C SER A 341 -1.36 24.71 12.77
N LYS A 342 -0.51 25.34 11.95
CA LYS A 342 0.26 26.51 12.43
C LYS A 342 -0.75 27.62 12.72
N PRO A 343 -0.72 28.25 13.91
CA PRO A 343 -1.56 29.42 14.15
C PRO A 343 -1.22 30.46 13.10
N ALA A 344 -2.19 30.77 12.22
CA ALA A 344 -2.01 31.81 11.23
C ALA A 344 -1.69 33.11 11.98
N SER A 345 -0.57 33.74 11.62
CA SER A 345 -0.31 35.10 12.10
C SER A 345 -1.50 35.97 11.70
N PRO A 346 -2.04 36.80 12.62
CA PRO A 346 -3.13 37.69 12.27
C PRO A 346 -2.68 38.55 11.10
N ASN A 347 -3.41 38.46 9.98
CA ASN A 347 -3.13 39.31 8.83
C ASN A 347 -3.20 40.77 9.32
N PRO A 348 -2.18 41.60 9.05
CA PRO A 348 -2.20 42.98 9.47
C PRO A 348 -3.47 43.65 8.90
N PRO A 349 -4.19 44.46 9.71
CA PRO A 349 -5.35 45.19 9.22
C PRO A 349 -4.91 46.04 8.05
N THR A 350 -5.65 45.97 6.95
CA THR A 350 -5.34 46.79 5.79
C THR A 350 -5.73 48.23 6.12
N PRO A 351 -4.80 49.19 6.01
CA PRO A 351 -5.10 50.58 6.32
C PRO A 351 -6.19 51.08 5.36
N LEU A 352 -7.24 51.67 5.92
CA LEU A 352 -8.32 52.30 5.17
C LEU A 352 -8.01 53.79 5.02
N GLU A 353 -8.17 54.31 3.81
CA GLU A 353 -7.78 55.65 3.40
C GLU A 353 -9.01 56.55 3.18
N ASP A 354 -8.83 57.86 3.38
CA ASP A 354 -9.84 58.88 3.09
C ASP A 354 -9.98 59.15 1.58
N ASP A 355 -8.91 58.94 0.80
CA ASP A 355 -8.92 58.93 -0.67
C ASP A 355 -8.62 57.50 -1.16
N PRO A 356 -9.64 56.70 -1.52
CA PRO A 356 -9.43 55.33 -1.96
C PRO A 356 -8.63 55.29 -3.27
N THR A 357 -7.73 54.33 -3.40
CA THR A 357 -6.83 54.16 -4.54
C THR A 357 -7.19 52.97 -5.41
N PHE A 358 -7.90 51.97 -4.87
CA PHE A 358 -8.30 50.81 -5.65
C PHE A 358 -9.65 50.20 -5.23
N ILE A 359 -10.26 49.53 -6.19
CA ILE A 359 -11.27 48.50 -6.03
C ILE A 359 -10.78 47.27 -6.78
N LYS A 360 -10.92 46.08 -6.18
CA LYS A 360 -10.49 44.82 -6.81
C LYS A 360 -11.36 43.64 -6.43
N VAL A 361 -11.43 42.67 -7.33
CA VAL A 361 -12.06 41.38 -7.09
C VAL A 361 -11.11 40.47 -6.32
N THR A 362 -11.62 39.83 -5.27
CA THR A 362 -10.87 38.88 -4.43
C THR A 362 -11.41 37.45 -4.51
N SER A 363 -12.59 37.25 -5.09
CA SER A 363 -13.06 35.92 -5.49
C SER A 363 -12.13 35.29 -6.52
N ARG A 364 -12.03 33.96 -6.50
CA ARG A 364 -11.31 33.18 -7.51
C ARG A 364 -12.01 33.33 -8.87
N GLN A 365 -11.22 33.53 -9.91
CA GLN A 365 -11.70 33.65 -11.30
C GLN A 365 -11.23 32.42 -12.11
N PRO A 366 -12.00 31.96 -13.13
CA PRO A 366 -13.29 32.50 -13.57
C PRO A 366 -14.43 32.18 -12.58
N ILE A 367 -15.42 33.07 -12.49
CA ILE A 367 -16.58 32.90 -11.60
C ILE A 367 -17.59 32.00 -12.31
N LYS A 368 -18.08 30.93 -11.66
CA LYS A 368 -19.08 30.03 -12.27
C LYS A 368 -20.49 30.42 -11.82
N LEU A 369 -21.39 30.68 -12.78
CA LEU A 369 -22.82 30.90 -12.54
C LEU A 369 -23.59 29.66 -13.00
N VAL A 370 -24.25 28.97 -12.06
CA VAL A 370 -25.05 27.78 -12.39
C VAL A 370 -26.45 28.22 -12.80
N ILE A 371 -26.94 27.75 -13.96
CA ILE A 371 -28.31 28.02 -14.43
C ILE A 371 -29.32 27.51 -13.39
N ASP A 372 -30.27 28.36 -13.01
CA ASP A 372 -31.26 28.11 -11.94
C ASP A 372 -30.63 27.66 -10.60
N GLY A 373 -29.36 28.03 -10.40
CA GLY A 373 -28.58 27.72 -9.20
C GLY A 373 -28.78 28.73 -8.07
N PRO A 374 -28.05 28.55 -6.95
CA PRO A 374 -28.04 29.52 -5.85
C PRO A 374 -27.36 30.84 -6.25
N ASP A 375 -27.67 31.90 -5.51
CA ASP A 375 -27.03 33.21 -5.65
C ASP A 375 -25.51 33.10 -5.49
N VAL A 376 -24.76 33.75 -6.38
CA VAL A 376 -23.29 33.73 -6.38
C VAL A 376 -22.74 34.97 -5.72
N HIS A 377 -21.89 34.77 -4.72
CA HIS A 377 -21.26 35.83 -3.95
C HIS A 377 -19.85 36.14 -4.48
N VAL A 378 -19.69 37.31 -5.10
CA VAL A 378 -18.40 37.80 -5.60
C VAL A 378 -17.79 38.76 -4.59
N LYS A 379 -16.70 38.34 -3.95
CA LYS A 379 -16.00 39.11 -2.91
C LYS A 379 -15.16 40.21 -3.55
N LEU A 380 -15.43 41.44 -3.14
CA LEU A 380 -14.77 42.65 -3.57
C LEU A 380 -14.00 43.27 -2.39
N ARG A 381 -12.92 43.97 -2.73
CA ARG A 381 -12.11 44.70 -1.79
C ARG A 381 -11.80 46.09 -2.30
N TRP A 382 -11.95 47.06 -1.44
CA TRP A 382 -11.53 48.43 -1.66
C TRP A 382 -10.75 48.92 -0.44
N ASN A 383 -10.00 50.01 -0.56
CA ASN A 383 -9.22 50.56 0.55
C ASN A 383 -9.78 51.87 1.11
N GLY A 384 -11.00 52.27 0.73
CA GLY A 384 -11.65 53.43 1.33
C GLY A 384 -12.21 53.12 2.70
N LYS A 385 -12.33 54.15 3.55
CA LYS A 385 -13.09 54.05 4.80
C LYS A 385 -14.57 53.79 4.53
N ASP A 386 -15.18 52.93 5.33
CA ASP A 386 -16.59 52.55 5.17
C ASP A 386 -17.54 53.76 5.25
N GLU A 387 -17.18 54.79 6.03
CA GLU A 387 -17.92 56.06 6.15
C GLU A 387 -18.07 56.82 4.83
N LEU A 388 -17.14 56.65 3.87
CA LEU A 388 -17.21 57.31 2.57
C LEU A 388 -18.41 56.82 1.75
N VAL A 389 -18.90 55.61 2.00
CA VAL A 389 -20.06 55.00 1.30
C VAL A 389 -21.28 54.93 2.22
N ALA A 390 -21.09 54.77 3.53
CA ALA A 390 -22.17 54.72 4.51
C ALA A 390 -22.64 56.11 5.00
N GLY A 391 -21.87 57.16 4.71
CA GLY A 391 -22.19 58.54 5.06
C GLY A 391 -23.48 59.05 4.42
N ASN A 392 -24.03 60.12 4.98
CA ASN A 392 -25.23 60.78 4.45
C ASN A 392 -24.96 62.28 4.24
N PRO A 393 -24.81 62.77 2.99
CA PRO A 393 -24.79 62.00 1.74
C PRO A 393 -23.50 61.17 1.58
N PRO A 394 -23.53 60.04 0.84
CA PRO A 394 -22.33 59.25 0.59
C PRO A 394 -21.40 60.00 -0.35
N ALA A 395 -20.11 60.09 0.00
CA ALA A 395 -19.09 60.71 -0.83
C ALA A 395 -18.70 59.80 -2.02
N TRP A 396 -18.85 58.48 -1.84
CA TRP A 396 -18.58 57.46 -2.84
C TRP A 396 -19.79 56.55 -3.03
N THR A 397 -20.04 56.14 -4.27
CA THR A 397 -21.11 55.19 -4.61
C THR A 397 -20.57 54.05 -5.45
N PHE A 398 -21.10 52.84 -5.27
CA PHE A 398 -20.74 51.70 -6.08
C PHE A 398 -21.80 51.42 -7.13
N ARG A 399 -21.35 51.08 -8.34
CA ARG A 399 -22.19 50.63 -9.44
C ARG A 399 -21.62 49.34 -9.99
N ALA A 400 -22.48 48.38 -10.32
CA ALA A 400 -22.10 47.21 -11.09
C ALA A 400 -23.00 47.15 -12.32
N ALA A 401 -22.43 46.71 -13.45
CA ALA A 401 -23.14 46.49 -14.70
C ALA A 401 -22.62 45.21 -15.37
N CYS A 402 -23.46 44.59 -16.21
CA CYS A 402 -23.09 43.44 -17.03
C CYS A 402 -23.12 43.85 -18.51
N GLU A 403 -21.99 43.74 -19.22
CA GLU A 403 -21.85 44.24 -20.61
C GLU A 403 -22.40 43.27 -21.66
N SER A 404 -22.52 41.96 -21.35
CA SER A 404 -22.84 40.92 -22.33
C SER A 404 -23.95 39.93 -21.93
N PRO A 405 -25.13 40.34 -21.41
CA PRO A 405 -26.15 39.38 -21.03
C PRO A 405 -27.07 38.96 -22.18
N SER A 406 -27.26 37.65 -22.38
CA SER A 406 -28.47 37.12 -23.04
C SER A 406 -29.73 37.44 -22.23
N VAL A 407 -29.61 37.47 -20.90
CA VAL A 407 -30.61 37.94 -19.91
C VAL A 407 -29.85 38.62 -18.78
N GLU A 408 -30.23 39.84 -18.40
CA GLU A 408 -29.52 40.59 -17.34
C GLU A 408 -29.80 39.97 -15.97
N PRO A 409 -28.78 39.42 -15.28
CA PRO A 409 -28.99 38.84 -13.96
C PRO A 409 -29.20 39.95 -12.93
N PRO A 410 -30.14 39.79 -11.97
CA PRO A 410 -30.25 40.70 -10.84
C PRO A 410 -28.93 40.72 -10.06
N ILE A 411 -28.40 41.93 -9.84
CA ILE A 411 -27.16 42.13 -9.11
C ILE A 411 -27.37 43.07 -7.92
N PHE A 412 -26.76 42.72 -6.78
CA PHE A 412 -26.87 43.49 -5.55
C PHE A 412 -25.50 43.67 -4.92
N LEU A 413 -25.14 44.91 -4.60
CA LEU A 413 -23.90 45.21 -3.89
C LEU A 413 -24.18 45.38 -2.39
N THR A 414 -23.41 44.68 -1.55
CA THR A 414 -23.44 44.91 -0.10
C THR A 414 -22.67 46.16 0.25
N ARG A 415 -22.92 46.69 1.45
CA ARG A 415 -22.09 47.77 2.02
C ARG A 415 -20.72 47.24 2.42
N PRO A 416 -19.67 48.08 2.33
CA PRO A 416 -18.35 47.72 2.80
C PRO A 416 -18.29 47.66 4.33
N VAL A 417 -17.56 46.66 4.82
CA VAL A 417 -17.16 46.48 6.20
C VAL A 417 -15.66 46.21 6.20
N GLU A 418 -14.88 47.09 6.81
CA GLU A 418 -13.42 47.06 6.84
C GLU A 418 -12.79 46.91 5.44
N GLY A 419 -13.34 47.62 4.46
CA GLY A 419 -12.85 47.54 3.08
C GLY A 419 -13.29 46.28 2.31
N ARG A 420 -14.20 45.46 2.85
CA ARG A 420 -14.70 44.22 2.20
C ARG A 420 -16.19 44.29 1.95
N PHE A 421 -16.63 43.85 0.78
CA PHE A 421 -18.04 43.75 0.42
C PHE A 421 -18.24 42.68 -0.65
N GLU A 422 -19.48 42.40 -0.99
CA GLU A 422 -19.85 41.36 -1.94
C GLU A 422 -20.80 41.92 -3.00
N LEU A 423 -20.64 41.42 -4.23
CA LEU A 423 -21.59 41.53 -5.30
C LEU A 423 -22.33 40.20 -5.38
N LEU A 424 -23.62 40.20 -5.04
CA LEU A 424 -24.50 39.06 -5.20
C LEU A 424 -25.04 39.06 -6.63
N ILE A 425 -24.92 37.93 -7.32
CA ILE A 425 -25.43 37.71 -8.66
C ILE A 425 -26.48 36.60 -8.56
N GLN A 426 -27.73 36.91 -8.90
CA GLN A 426 -28.80 35.91 -8.92
C GLN A 426 -28.82 35.20 -10.26
N ALA A 427 -28.90 33.87 -10.24
CA ALA A 427 -29.02 33.07 -11.46
C ALA A 427 -30.39 33.32 -12.11
N ALA A 428 -30.44 34.16 -13.14
CA ALA A 428 -31.67 34.47 -13.85
C ALA A 428 -32.12 33.30 -14.74
N THR A 429 -33.43 33.07 -14.77
CA THR A 429 -34.07 32.12 -15.70
C THR A 429 -33.89 32.63 -17.13
N GLY A 430 -33.20 31.85 -17.97
CA GLY A 430 -32.94 32.20 -19.38
C GLY A 430 -31.49 32.51 -19.75
N LEU A 431 -30.55 32.45 -18.79
CA LEU A 431 -29.12 32.42 -19.09
C LEU A 431 -28.77 31.18 -19.94
N LYS A 432 -27.91 31.34 -20.95
CA LYS A 432 -27.53 30.24 -21.85
C LYS A 432 -26.25 29.58 -21.37
N ALA A 433 -26.25 28.25 -21.35
CA ALA A 433 -25.06 27.46 -21.06
C ALA A 433 -23.90 27.80 -22.01
N GLY A 434 -22.70 27.97 -21.45
CA GLY A 434 -21.49 28.30 -22.20
C GLY A 434 -21.32 29.79 -22.53
N GLU A 435 -22.25 30.64 -22.11
CA GLU A 435 -22.12 32.10 -22.21
C GLU A 435 -21.10 32.63 -21.19
N GLN A 436 -20.27 33.59 -21.61
CA GLN A 436 -19.35 34.29 -20.72
C GLN A 436 -19.83 35.72 -20.50
N LEU A 437 -20.21 36.03 -19.27
CA LEU A 437 -20.67 37.34 -18.84
C LEU A 437 -19.49 38.16 -18.32
N ARG A 438 -19.41 39.42 -18.73
CA ARG A 438 -18.47 40.39 -18.18
C ARG A 438 -19.20 41.32 -17.22
N PHE A 439 -18.66 41.44 -16.00
CA PHE A 439 -19.17 42.36 -14.99
C PHE A 439 -18.14 43.46 -14.74
N ASP A 440 -18.58 44.70 -14.88
CA ASP A 440 -17.79 45.88 -14.57
C ASP A 440 -18.33 46.52 -13.28
N VAL A 441 -17.45 46.74 -12.31
CA VAL A 441 -17.75 47.30 -11.00
C VAL A 441 -16.97 48.59 -10.84
N GLU A 442 -17.70 49.69 -10.62
CA GLU A 442 -17.18 51.04 -10.48
C GLU A 442 -17.45 51.60 -9.08
N ALA A 443 -16.45 52.25 -8.51
CA ALA A 443 -16.59 53.14 -7.37
C ALA A 443 -16.46 54.59 -7.86
N ILE A 444 -17.54 55.36 -7.71
CA ILE A 444 -17.66 56.72 -8.22
C ILE A 444 -17.56 57.67 -7.02
N GLY A 445 -16.51 58.49 -7.02
CA GLY A 445 -16.25 59.49 -5.98
C GLY A 445 -16.12 60.92 -6.55
N PRO A 446 -15.72 61.89 -5.72
CA PRO A 446 -15.60 63.29 -6.11
C PRO A 446 -14.43 63.49 -7.07
N GLY A 447 -14.73 63.51 -8.38
CA GLY A 447 -13.74 63.74 -9.44
C GLY A 447 -12.84 62.55 -9.78
N LYS A 448 -13.12 61.36 -9.23
CA LYS A 448 -12.35 60.13 -9.42
C LYS A 448 -13.30 58.93 -9.55
N THR A 449 -13.01 58.05 -10.51
CA THR A 449 -13.72 56.77 -10.68
C THR A 449 -12.70 55.65 -10.62
N LEU A 450 -12.94 54.64 -9.79
CA LEU A 450 -12.14 53.43 -9.70
C LEU A 450 -12.94 52.29 -10.32
N SER A 451 -12.35 51.50 -11.20
CA SER A 451 -13.05 50.41 -11.89
C SER A 451 -12.31 49.09 -11.74
N THR A 452 -13.07 47.99 -11.67
CA THR A 452 -12.56 46.63 -11.77
C THR A 452 -13.54 45.79 -12.56
N ALA A 453 -13.04 44.77 -13.26
CA ALA A 453 -13.87 43.89 -14.07
C ALA A 453 -13.53 42.44 -13.78
N PHE A 454 -14.50 41.55 -13.97
CA PHE A 454 -14.28 40.11 -13.94
C PHE A 454 -15.19 39.39 -14.92
N LEU A 455 -14.78 38.17 -15.26
CA LEU A 455 -15.52 37.27 -16.14
C LEU A 455 -16.24 36.20 -15.30
N ALA A 456 -17.46 35.90 -15.72
CA ALA A 456 -18.25 34.82 -15.16
C ALA A 456 -18.77 33.90 -16.27
N ASP A 457 -18.52 32.60 -16.12
CA ASP A 457 -18.96 31.59 -17.07
C ASP A 457 -20.30 31.00 -16.61
N VAL A 458 -21.29 31.01 -17.49
CA VAL A 458 -22.59 30.37 -17.27
C VAL A 458 -22.44 28.88 -17.55
N VAL A 459 -22.63 28.07 -16.53
CA VAL A 459 -22.49 26.62 -16.58
C VAL A 459 -23.83 25.93 -16.35
N GLU A 460 -24.04 24.81 -17.02
CA GLU A 460 -25.20 23.95 -16.75
C GLU A 460 -25.13 23.37 -15.35
N ALA A 461 -26.30 23.14 -14.75
CA ALA A 461 -26.39 22.47 -13.46
C ALA A 461 -25.80 21.06 -13.55
N PRO A 462 -25.01 20.62 -12.55
CA PRO A 462 -24.53 19.25 -12.50
C PRO A 462 -25.70 18.26 -12.57
N SER A 463 -25.52 17.19 -13.34
CA SER A 463 -26.54 16.17 -13.54
C SER A 463 -25.98 14.78 -13.31
N ALA A 464 -26.85 13.76 -13.28
CA ALA A 464 -26.42 12.37 -13.15
C ALA A 464 -25.67 11.91 -14.41
N ARG A 465 -24.38 11.58 -14.25
CA ARG A 465 -23.49 11.13 -15.33
C ARG A 465 -22.93 9.75 -15.01
N LYS A 466 -22.99 8.85 -15.99
CA LYS A 466 -22.34 7.55 -15.95
C LYS A 466 -20.91 7.69 -16.46
N ILE A 467 -19.95 7.32 -15.63
CA ILE A 467 -18.52 7.33 -15.96
C ILE A 467 -17.90 5.97 -15.69
N SER A 468 -16.81 5.69 -16.38
CA SER A 468 -15.96 4.54 -16.10
C SER A 468 -15.00 4.92 -14.99
N SER A 469 -15.14 4.33 -13.81
CA SER A 469 -14.27 4.60 -12.67
C SER A 469 -13.41 3.39 -12.34
N LYS A 470 -12.12 3.63 -12.14
CA LYS A 470 -11.20 2.64 -11.57
C LYS A 470 -11.48 2.54 -10.10
N THR A 471 -12.16 1.46 -9.71
CA THR A 471 -12.43 1.22 -8.30
C THR A 471 -11.36 0.25 -7.81
N ALA A 472 -10.49 0.72 -6.91
CA ALA A 472 -9.81 -0.19 -6.00
C ALA A 472 -10.92 -0.89 -5.23
N SER A 473 -11.12 -2.18 -5.46
CA SER A 473 -12.19 -2.97 -4.83
C SER A 473 -12.03 -2.94 -3.32
N GLY A 474 -12.59 -1.91 -2.68
CA GLY A 474 -12.80 -1.79 -1.25
C GLY A 474 -14.09 -2.47 -0.79
N ALA A 475 -14.73 -3.27 -1.65
CA ALA A 475 -15.54 -4.37 -1.15
C ALA A 475 -14.58 -5.22 -0.31
N GLN A 476 -14.81 -5.28 1.01
CA GLN A 476 -14.29 -6.36 1.86
C GLN A 476 -14.35 -7.62 1.01
N ARG A 477 -13.18 -8.19 0.66
CA ARG A 477 -13.08 -9.38 -0.16
C ARG A 477 -13.81 -10.48 0.59
N ARG A 478 -15.11 -10.65 0.35
CA ARG A 478 -15.84 -11.82 0.81
C ARG A 478 -15.10 -12.99 0.17
N PRO A 479 -14.55 -13.91 0.98
CA PRO A 479 -13.94 -15.10 0.43
C PRO A 479 -14.97 -15.77 -0.48
N PRO A 480 -14.57 -16.32 -1.64
CA PRO A 480 -15.50 -16.94 -2.59
C PRO A 480 -15.99 -18.32 -2.10
N TYR A 481 -16.03 -18.53 -0.77
CA TYR A 481 -16.40 -19.74 -0.09
C TYR A 481 -17.12 -19.43 1.23
N ASP A 482 -18.01 -20.32 1.63
CA ASP A 482 -18.66 -20.32 2.95
C ASP A 482 -17.83 -21.20 3.90
N LEU A 483 -17.53 -20.71 5.11
CA LEU A 483 -16.84 -21.50 6.12
C LEU A 483 -17.82 -22.14 7.10
N ARG A 484 -17.66 -23.43 7.36
CA ARG A 484 -18.36 -24.17 8.42
C ARG A 484 -17.37 -24.77 9.40
N TYR A 485 -17.76 -24.74 10.67
CA TYR A 485 -16.99 -25.30 11.76
C TYR A 485 -17.61 -26.61 12.18
N VAL A 486 -16.82 -27.68 12.15
CA VAL A 486 -17.24 -29.03 12.51
C VAL A 486 -16.70 -29.33 13.90
N LYS A 487 -17.57 -29.77 14.80
CA LYS A 487 -17.20 -30.30 16.10
C LYS A 487 -17.42 -31.81 16.15
N LYS A 488 -16.90 -32.44 17.19
CA LYS A 488 -17.04 -33.89 17.43
C LYS A 488 -18.50 -34.37 17.45
N GLU A 489 -19.41 -33.47 17.82
CA GLU A 489 -20.86 -33.68 17.81
C GLU A 489 -21.41 -33.84 16.39
N ASP A 490 -20.83 -33.14 15.41
CA ASP A 490 -21.27 -33.06 14.01
C ASP A 490 -20.66 -34.16 13.13
N TRP A 491 -19.72 -34.96 13.65
CA TRP A 491 -19.00 -36.01 12.91
C TRP A 491 -19.90 -37.15 12.39
N GLN A 492 -21.15 -37.23 12.87
CA GLN A 492 -22.14 -38.20 12.40
C GLN A 492 -22.93 -37.71 11.17
N ASP A 493 -23.09 -36.40 11.03
CA ASP A 493 -23.92 -35.77 10.00
C ASP A 493 -23.09 -35.23 8.84
N GLU A 494 -21.83 -34.88 9.08
CA GLU A 494 -20.90 -34.37 8.07
C GLU A 494 -19.76 -35.37 7.80
N THR A 495 -19.23 -35.37 6.57
CA THR A 495 -18.13 -36.27 6.16
C THR A 495 -16.93 -35.47 5.67
N CYS A 496 -15.72 -35.93 5.97
CA CYS A 496 -14.48 -35.45 5.38
C CYS A 496 -14.23 -36.21 4.07
N TRP A 497 -14.58 -35.60 2.93
CA TRP A 497 -14.49 -36.21 1.59
C TRP A 497 -15.04 -37.66 1.54
N GLY A 498 -16.28 -37.83 2.00
CA GLY A 498 -16.98 -39.13 2.01
C GLY A 498 -16.57 -40.11 3.13
N GLN A 499 -15.59 -39.76 3.96
CA GLN A 499 -15.20 -40.53 5.15
C GLN A 499 -15.67 -39.86 6.44
N MET A 500 -15.82 -40.63 7.53
CA MET A 500 -16.13 -40.05 8.84
C MET A 500 -14.94 -39.22 9.35
N TRP A 501 -15.24 -38.08 9.97
CA TRP A 501 -14.24 -37.25 10.63
C TRP A 501 -13.50 -37.99 11.74
N THR A 502 -12.23 -37.68 11.90
CA THR A 502 -11.36 -38.17 12.97
C THR A 502 -10.66 -37.02 13.68
N GLY A 503 -10.11 -37.28 14.86
CA GLY A 503 -9.34 -36.28 15.62
C GLY A 503 -8.06 -35.79 14.93
N ASN A 504 -7.65 -36.45 13.86
CA ASN A 504 -6.48 -36.05 13.06
C ASN A 504 -6.83 -35.13 11.89
N ASP A 505 -8.10 -35.01 11.53
CA ASP A 505 -8.52 -34.23 10.37
C ASP A 505 -8.56 -32.75 10.69
N SER A 506 -7.97 -31.94 9.82
CA SER A 506 -7.92 -30.48 9.97
C SER A 506 -9.04 -29.76 9.22
N GLY A 507 -9.49 -30.31 8.08
CA GLY A 507 -10.63 -29.77 7.32
C GLY A 507 -10.87 -30.48 5.99
N SER A 508 -11.96 -30.12 5.32
CA SER A 508 -12.37 -30.60 4.00
C SER A 508 -13.10 -29.49 3.23
N PHE A 509 -13.51 -29.74 1.98
CA PHE A 509 -14.38 -28.83 1.23
C PHE A 509 -15.40 -29.59 0.38
N ASP A 510 -16.56 -28.97 0.16
CA ASP A 510 -17.60 -29.42 -0.76
C ASP A 510 -17.65 -28.51 -1.98
N GLU A 511 -17.64 -29.12 -3.17
CA GLU A 511 -17.69 -28.40 -4.44
C GLU A 511 -18.94 -27.52 -4.57
N PRO A 512 -18.82 -26.34 -5.23
CA PRO A 512 -19.97 -25.47 -5.45
C PRO A 512 -21.03 -26.15 -6.32
N THR A 513 -22.28 -26.15 -5.87
CA THR A 513 -23.43 -26.59 -6.68
C THR A 513 -24.15 -25.39 -7.29
N GLN A 514 -25.11 -25.61 -8.19
CA GLN A 514 -25.92 -24.54 -8.78
C GLN A 514 -26.68 -23.67 -7.74
N LYS A 515 -26.78 -24.13 -6.49
CA LYS A 515 -27.48 -23.43 -5.40
C LYS A 515 -26.59 -23.06 -4.21
N THR A 516 -25.37 -23.58 -4.12
CA THR A 516 -24.48 -23.38 -2.97
C THR A 516 -23.07 -22.98 -3.42
N SER A 517 -22.49 -21.99 -2.74
CA SER A 517 -21.07 -21.64 -2.85
C SER A 517 -20.19 -22.82 -2.43
N LEU A 518 -18.90 -22.75 -2.79
CA LEU A 518 -17.87 -23.64 -2.24
C LEU A 518 -17.96 -23.58 -0.71
N THR A 519 -18.13 -24.73 -0.05
CA THR A 519 -18.20 -24.78 1.42
C THR A 519 -16.91 -25.40 1.94
N ILE A 520 -16.22 -24.72 2.84
CA ILE A 520 -15.00 -25.21 3.48
C ILE A 520 -15.35 -25.59 4.92
N PHE A 521 -15.00 -26.81 5.32
CA PHE A 521 -15.21 -27.33 6.66
C PHE A 521 -13.90 -27.35 7.44
N ILE A 522 -13.90 -26.79 8.64
CA ILE A 522 -12.75 -26.78 9.54
C ILE A 522 -13.10 -27.55 10.80
N ASN A 523 -12.31 -28.58 11.12
CA ASN A 523 -12.49 -29.33 12.36
C ASN A 523 -11.90 -28.55 13.53
N GLN A 524 -12.77 -28.09 14.44
CA GLN A 524 -12.33 -27.40 15.65
C GLN A 524 -11.83 -28.35 16.73
N ASP A 525 -12.17 -29.63 16.64
CA ASP A 525 -11.82 -30.67 17.63
C ASP A 525 -10.64 -31.55 17.18
N MET A 526 -9.76 -31.01 16.34
CA MET A 526 -8.50 -31.67 15.98
C MET A 526 -7.62 -31.80 17.24
N GLU A 527 -7.09 -33.00 17.50
CA GLU A 527 -6.33 -33.33 18.72
C GLU A 527 -5.11 -32.42 18.92
N LEU A 528 -4.38 -32.12 17.83
CA LEU A 528 -3.24 -31.22 17.85
C LEU A 528 -3.64 -29.77 18.16
N LEU A 529 -4.76 -29.29 17.62
CA LEU A 529 -5.26 -27.94 17.89
C LEU A 529 -5.71 -27.80 19.35
N ASN A 530 -6.42 -28.81 19.86
CA ASN A 530 -6.82 -28.88 21.27
C ASN A 530 -5.61 -28.89 22.20
N SER A 531 -4.60 -29.71 21.91
CA SER A 531 -3.34 -29.74 22.66
C SER A 531 -2.62 -28.39 22.65
N TYR A 532 -2.60 -27.71 21.48
CA TYR A 532 -2.03 -26.37 21.36
C TYR A 532 -2.81 -25.36 22.22
N ARG A 533 -4.15 -25.37 22.17
CA ARG A 533 -5.01 -24.52 22.99
C ARG A 533 -4.76 -24.74 24.48
N ASP A 534 -4.74 -25.99 24.94
CA ASP A 534 -4.47 -26.34 26.33
C ASP A 534 -3.09 -25.86 26.77
N SER A 535 -2.09 -25.92 25.89
CA SER A 535 -0.75 -25.38 26.16
C SER A 535 -0.75 -23.86 26.38
N LEU A 536 -1.58 -23.11 25.64
CA LEU A 536 -1.72 -21.66 25.79
C LEU A 536 -2.46 -21.30 27.09
N ILE A 537 -3.47 -22.09 27.46
CA ILE A 537 -4.20 -21.95 28.73
C ILE A 537 -3.27 -22.23 29.90
N ALA A 538 -2.47 -23.30 29.83
CA ALA A 538 -1.48 -23.65 30.85
C ALA A 538 -0.42 -22.54 31.04
N ARG A 539 -0.07 -21.83 29.96
CA ARG A 539 0.82 -20.66 29.97
C ARG A 539 0.16 -19.36 30.45
N LYS A 540 -1.12 -19.39 30.82
CA LYS A 540 -1.90 -18.24 31.31
C LYS A 540 -2.01 -17.08 30.32
N ASN A 541 -2.05 -17.38 29.02
CA ASN A 541 -2.33 -16.37 28.01
C ASN A 541 -3.75 -15.81 28.17
N ALA A 542 -3.95 -14.54 27.80
CA ALA A 542 -5.28 -13.92 27.82
C ALA A 542 -6.20 -14.61 26.80
N GLU A 543 -7.49 -14.75 27.14
CA GLU A 543 -8.49 -15.42 26.28
C GLU A 543 -8.56 -14.77 24.88
N THR A 544 -8.41 -13.45 24.80
CA THR A 544 -8.36 -12.71 23.52
C THR A 544 -7.17 -13.13 22.65
N THR A 545 -6.00 -13.33 23.25
CA THR A 545 -4.79 -13.80 22.56
C THR A 545 -4.92 -15.25 22.11
N ILE A 546 -5.56 -16.10 22.93
CA ILE A 546 -5.85 -17.50 22.58
C ILE A 546 -6.79 -17.52 21.37
N GLN A 547 -7.87 -16.73 21.40
CA GLN A 547 -8.82 -16.64 20.29
C GLN A 547 -8.16 -16.11 19.02
N GLN A 548 -7.32 -15.07 19.10
CA GLN A 548 -6.56 -14.56 17.94
C GLN A 548 -5.68 -15.63 17.31
N ARG A 549 -5.03 -16.48 18.11
CA ARG A 549 -4.18 -17.56 17.61
C ARG A 549 -5.01 -18.67 16.96
N ILE A 550 -6.13 -19.07 17.55
CA ILE A 550 -7.04 -20.07 16.96
C ILE A 550 -7.64 -19.54 15.65
N ASN A 551 -8.00 -18.26 15.63
CA ASN A 551 -8.47 -17.55 14.45
C ASN A 551 -7.43 -17.56 13.32
N LYS A 552 -6.16 -17.30 13.65
CA LYS A 552 -5.05 -17.41 12.70
C LYS A 552 -4.93 -18.83 12.16
N TYR A 553 -4.94 -19.85 13.02
CA TYR A 553 -4.93 -21.25 12.60
C TYR A 553 -6.04 -21.55 11.58
N THR A 554 -7.27 -21.19 11.95
CA THR A 554 -8.49 -21.44 11.16
C THR A 554 -8.37 -20.84 9.76
N ALA A 555 -7.95 -19.59 9.67
CA ALA A 555 -7.89 -18.89 8.40
C ALA A 555 -6.80 -19.44 7.47
N HIS A 556 -5.63 -19.81 8.01
CA HIS A 556 -4.58 -20.45 7.22
C HIS A 556 -5.03 -21.81 6.67
N VAL A 557 -5.70 -22.64 7.49
CA VAL A 557 -6.24 -23.93 7.02
C VAL A 557 -7.32 -23.72 5.95
N ALA A 558 -8.24 -22.77 6.17
CA ALA A 558 -9.28 -22.43 5.19
C ALA A 558 -8.71 -21.95 3.86
N PHE A 559 -7.68 -21.09 3.90
CA PHE A 559 -7.01 -20.60 2.71
C PHE A 559 -6.31 -21.73 1.94
N HIS A 560 -5.63 -22.65 2.65
CA HIS A 560 -5.00 -23.81 2.01
C HIS A 560 -6.03 -24.75 1.37
N LEU A 561 -7.16 -25.02 2.03
CA LEU A 561 -8.26 -25.81 1.43
C LEU A 561 -8.80 -25.15 0.16
N TYR A 562 -8.92 -23.82 0.15
CA TYR A 562 -9.31 -23.08 -1.05
C TYR A 562 -8.30 -23.22 -2.20
N GLN A 563 -6.99 -23.11 -1.91
CA GLN A 563 -5.93 -23.34 -2.90
C GLN A 563 -5.94 -24.77 -3.45
N MET A 564 -6.19 -25.75 -2.58
CA MET A 564 -6.32 -27.16 -2.98
C MET A 564 -7.47 -27.35 -3.97
N TYR A 565 -8.64 -26.77 -3.68
CA TYR A 565 -9.77 -26.79 -4.61
C TYR A 565 -9.45 -26.13 -5.96
N GLN A 566 -8.80 -24.95 -5.96
CA GLN A 566 -8.40 -24.31 -7.22
C GLN A 566 -7.44 -25.18 -8.04
N ASN A 567 -6.49 -25.84 -7.38
CA ASN A 567 -5.54 -26.74 -8.01
C ASN A 567 -6.21 -28.00 -8.57
N GLN A 568 -7.19 -28.55 -7.84
CA GLN A 568 -8.00 -29.68 -8.31
C GLN A 568 -8.76 -29.29 -9.59
N LYS A 569 -9.49 -28.17 -9.57
CA LYS A 569 -10.25 -27.67 -10.72
C LYS A 569 -9.35 -27.39 -11.93
N LYS A 570 -8.16 -26.84 -11.70
CA LYS A 570 -7.16 -26.60 -12.76
C LYS A 570 -6.72 -27.94 -13.37
N LYS A 571 -6.36 -28.92 -12.55
CA LYS A 571 -5.96 -30.25 -13.01
C LYS A 571 -7.09 -30.96 -13.76
N GLU A 572 -8.33 -30.90 -13.28
CA GLU A 572 -9.49 -31.48 -13.99
C GLU A 572 -9.68 -30.86 -15.38
N SER A 573 -9.47 -29.55 -15.53
CA SER A 573 -9.49 -28.89 -16.84
C SER A 573 -8.33 -29.32 -17.75
N GLU A 574 -7.15 -29.58 -17.17
CA GLU A 574 -5.97 -30.08 -17.90
C GLU A 574 -6.13 -31.56 -18.28
N THR A 575 -6.75 -32.40 -17.45
CA THR A 575 -7.06 -33.81 -17.72
C THR A 575 -8.03 -33.96 -18.90
N GLN A 576 -8.96 -33.03 -19.09
CA GLN A 576 -9.82 -32.98 -20.29
C GLN A 576 -9.02 -32.72 -21.58
N THR A 577 -7.83 -32.14 -21.47
CA THR A 577 -6.97 -31.74 -22.60
C THR A 577 -5.82 -32.72 -22.82
N ALA A 578 -5.35 -33.41 -21.77
CA ALA A 578 -4.30 -34.43 -21.80
C ALA A 578 -4.59 -35.56 -20.78
N PRO A 579 -4.94 -36.78 -21.21
CA PRO A 579 -5.43 -37.87 -20.33
C PRO A 579 -4.33 -38.55 -19.48
N SER A 580 -3.11 -38.01 -19.43
CA SER A 580 -1.99 -38.55 -18.65
C SER A 580 -1.82 -37.91 -17.26
N ILE A 581 -2.69 -36.97 -16.88
CA ILE A 581 -2.62 -36.26 -15.60
C ILE A 581 -3.87 -36.60 -14.80
N GLU A 582 -3.72 -37.37 -13.72
CA GLU A 582 -4.82 -37.69 -12.79
C GLU A 582 -4.96 -36.60 -11.72
N PRO A 583 -6.21 -36.23 -11.34
CA PRO A 583 -6.44 -35.32 -10.22
C PRO A 583 -5.98 -35.96 -8.90
N PRO A 584 -5.62 -35.15 -7.89
CA PRO A 584 -5.23 -35.67 -6.58
C PRO A 584 -6.38 -36.45 -5.93
N SER A 585 -6.08 -37.58 -5.29
CA SER A 585 -7.10 -38.36 -4.58
C SER A 585 -7.49 -37.71 -3.25
N ASP A 586 -8.67 -38.03 -2.74
CA ASP A 586 -9.16 -37.54 -1.44
C ASP A 586 -8.19 -37.85 -0.30
N GLU A 587 -7.53 -39.01 -0.34
CA GLU A 587 -6.50 -39.41 0.64
C GLU A 587 -5.25 -38.53 0.55
N GLN A 588 -4.79 -38.19 -0.66
CA GLN A 588 -3.68 -37.26 -0.85
C GLN A 588 -4.02 -35.85 -0.36
N MET A 589 -5.26 -35.40 -0.60
CA MET A 589 -5.74 -34.10 -0.11
C MET A 589 -5.79 -34.08 1.43
N ARG A 590 -6.28 -35.16 2.04
CA ARG A 590 -6.31 -35.34 3.48
C ARG A 590 -4.92 -35.30 4.11
N ASP A 591 -3.97 -36.04 3.56
CA ASP A 591 -2.60 -36.06 4.07
C ASP A 591 -1.92 -34.68 3.95
N GLU A 592 -2.16 -33.98 2.85
CA GLU A 592 -1.60 -32.65 2.61
C GLU A 592 -2.14 -31.62 3.61
N ILE A 593 -3.45 -31.55 3.82
CA ILE A 593 -4.01 -30.58 4.77
C ILE A 593 -3.66 -30.92 6.22
N GLN A 594 -3.47 -32.20 6.56
CA GLN A 594 -2.94 -32.62 7.85
C GLN A 594 -1.48 -32.19 8.04
N ARG A 595 -0.64 -32.32 7.01
CA ARG A 595 0.76 -31.87 7.00
C ARG A 595 0.85 -30.35 7.19
N VAL A 596 0.00 -29.60 6.50
CA VAL A 596 -0.10 -28.14 6.61
C VAL A 596 -0.51 -27.74 8.03
N ALA A 597 -1.58 -28.32 8.58
CA ALA A 597 -2.05 -28.01 9.93
C ALA A 597 -0.98 -28.29 10.99
N ARG A 598 -0.28 -29.43 10.91
CA ARG A 598 0.83 -29.77 11.82
C ARG A 598 1.98 -28.79 11.72
N THR A 599 2.35 -28.40 10.50
CA THR A 599 3.42 -27.41 10.26
C THR A 599 3.05 -26.05 10.84
N LEU A 600 1.80 -25.61 10.62
CA LEU A 600 1.31 -24.34 11.11
C LEU A 600 1.34 -24.28 12.64
N LEU A 601 0.84 -25.33 13.31
CA LEU A 601 0.85 -25.40 14.77
C LEU A 601 2.28 -25.36 15.32
N LYS A 602 3.22 -26.09 14.72
CA LYS A 602 4.65 -26.02 15.10
C LYS A 602 5.24 -24.62 14.91
N LEU A 603 4.96 -23.96 13.77
CA LEU A 603 5.41 -22.60 13.54
C LEU A 603 4.84 -21.61 14.56
N MET A 604 3.56 -21.78 14.94
CA MET A 604 2.89 -20.97 15.97
C MET A 604 3.32 -21.31 17.41
N GLU A 605 3.98 -22.44 17.62
CA GLU A 605 4.66 -22.79 18.87
C GLU A 605 6.07 -22.19 18.95
N VAL A 606 6.80 -22.14 17.83
CA VAL A 606 8.18 -21.60 17.75
C VAL A 606 8.22 -20.08 17.65
N SER A 607 7.23 -19.44 17.02
CA SER A 607 7.13 -17.97 16.88
C SER A 607 6.70 -17.28 18.18
N GLN A 608 7.03 -17.85 19.34
CA GLN A 608 6.65 -17.40 20.67
C GLN A 608 7.77 -16.70 21.40
#